data_AF-A0A1H2ZS05-F1
#
_entry.id   AF-A0A1H2ZS05-F1
#
_cell.length_a   1.000
_cell.length_b   1.000
_cell.length_c   1.000
_cell.angle_alpha   90.00
_cell.angle_beta   90.00
_cell.angle_gamma   90.00
#
_symmetry.space_group_name_H-M   'P 1'
#
loop_
_entity.id
_entity.type
_entity.pdbx_description
1 polymer ?
#
loop_
_entity_poly.entity_id
_entity_poly.type
_entity_poly.pdbx_seq_one_letter_code
_entity_poly.pdbx_strand_id
1 'polypeptide(L)'
;MLRDFGEMFFFKYTSQAFSDWFFQQGLQAAGWATAAIAKTWINEILFADMESIQVPTLIIHAIHDKVVPFQLGEIQHKMIRSSMLVPLEFSGHGSFYEISGMDSRKQCEKCINIAYFRLLEIRIDF
;
A
#
# COMPACT_ATOMS: atom_id res chain seq x y z
N MET A 1 3.44 -21.09 -5.44
CA MET A 1 3.27 -19.74 -6.02
C MET A 1 2.26 -18.91 -5.24
N LEU A 2 0.93 -19.12 -5.35
CA LEU A 2 -0.05 -18.25 -4.67
C LEU A 2 -0.08 -18.40 -3.14
N ARG A 3 0.12 -19.62 -2.59
CA ARG A 3 0.22 -19.81 -1.14
C ARG A 3 1.46 -19.13 -0.57
N ASP A 4 2.63 -19.39 -1.16
CA ASP A 4 3.90 -18.74 -0.79
C ASP A 4 3.81 -17.20 -0.90
N PHE A 5 3.09 -16.69 -1.91
CA PHE A 5 2.81 -15.26 -2.03
C PHE A 5 1.96 -14.73 -0.87
N GLY A 6 0.95 -15.48 -0.44
CA GLY A 6 0.15 -15.14 0.74
C GLY A 6 0.98 -15.06 2.03
N GLU A 7 2.01 -15.90 2.19
CA GLU A 7 2.89 -15.91 3.37
C GLU A 7 3.77 -14.65 3.47
N MET A 8 4.17 -14.06 2.34
CA MET A 8 4.94 -12.81 2.34
C MET A 8 4.07 -11.54 2.39
N PHE A 9 2.77 -11.67 2.11
CA PHE A 9 1.85 -10.55 1.94
C PHE A 9 1.55 -9.84 3.27
N PHE A 10 1.50 -10.58 4.38
CA PHE A 10 1.17 -10.07 5.70
C PHE A 10 2.38 -10.13 6.64
N PHE A 11 2.52 -9.12 7.50
CA PHE A 11 3.59 -9.05 8.51
C PHE A 11 3.17 -9.73 9.82
N LYS A 12 1.92 -9.52 10.22
CA LYS A 12 1.29 -10.09 11.41
C LYS A 12 0.74 -11.47 11.11
N TYR A 13 0.58 -12.24 12.18
CA TYR A 13 -0.12 -13.51 12.11
C TYR A 13 -1.54 -13.32 11.56
N THR A 14 -1.90 -14.16 10.58
CA THR A 14 -3.25 -14.27 10.05
C THR A 14 -3.81 -15.66 10.38
N SER A 15 -5.12 -15.72 10.63
CA SER A 15 -5.76 -17.01 10.89
C SER A 15 -5.76 -17.88 9.63
N GLN A 16 -5.74 -19.20 9.80
CA GLN A 16 -5.78 -20.13 8.68
C GLN A 16 -7.01 -19.90 7.79
N ALA A 17 -8.18 -19.66 8.40
CA ALA A 17 -9.42 -19.38 7.67
C ALA A 17 -9.31 -18.13 6.79
N PHE A 18 -8.66 -17.07 7.29
CA PHE A 18 -8.42 -15.86 6.50
C PHE A 18 -7.39 -16.12 5.38
N SER A 19 -6.31 -16.83 5.68
CA SER A 19 -5.29 -17.20 4.69
C SER A 19 -5.88 -18.04 3.55
N ASP A 20 -6.74 -19.00 3.86
CA ASP A 20 -7.44 -19.79 2.84
C ASP A 20 -8.44 -18.97 2.04
N TRP A 21 -9.18 -18.06 2.68
CA TRP A 21 -10.05 -17.11 1.96
C TRP A 21 -9.24 -16.22 1.00
N PHE A 22 -8.10 -15.69 1.45
CA PHE A 22 -7.22 -14.85 0.64
C PHE A 22 -6.63 -15.63 -0.55
N PHE A 23 -6.19 -16.86 -0.31
CA PHE A 23 -5.74 -17.77 -1.37
C PHE A 23 -6.84 -18.03 -2.40
N GLN A 24 -8.09 -18.24 -1.97
CA GLN A 24 -9.23 -18.42 -2.87
C GLN A 24 -9.50 -17.18 -3.73
N GLN A 25 -9.29 -15.97 -3.22
CA GLN A 25 -9.42 -14.75 -4.03
C GLN A 25 -8.42 -14.76 -5.21
N GLY A 26 -7.17 -15.18 -4.95
CA GLY A 26 -6.17 -15.30 -6.01
C GLY A 26 -6.54 -16.31 -7.10
N LEU A 27 -7.30 -17.35 -6.77
CA LEU A 27 -7.77 -18.36 -7.73
C LEU A 27 -8.94 -17.90 -8.61
N GLN A 28 -9.66 -16.83 -8.24
CA GLN A 28 -10.75 -16.30 -9.06
C GLN A 28 -10.23 -15.59 -10.32
N ALA A 29 -9.00 -15.10 -10.31
CA ALA A 29 -8.39 -14.43 -11.45
C ALA A 29 -8.06 -15.45 -12.56
N ALA A 30 -8.30 -15.07 -13.81
CA ALA A 30 -7.91 -15.89 -14.94
C ALA A 30 -6.38 -15.98 -15.02
N GLY A 31 -5.82 -17.20 -15.00
CA GLY A 31 -4.37 -17.40 -14.92
C GLY A 31 -3.57 -16.73 -16.05
N TRP A 32 -4.14 -16.63 -17.26
CA TRP A 32 -3.51 -15.92 -18.38
C TRP A 32 -3.44 -14.41 -18.12
N ALA A 33 -4.47 -13.82 -17.50
CA ALA A 33 -4.50 -12.40 -17.18
C ALA A 33 -3.52 -12.10 -16.05
N THR A 34 -3.44 -12.96 -15.03
CA THR A 34 -2.42 -12.86 -13.97
C THR A 34 -1.01 -12.90 -14.55
N ALA A 35 -0.73 -13.83 -15.47
CA ALA A 35 0.57 -13.92 -16.13
C ALA A 35 0.87 -12.70 -17.02
N ALA A 36 -0.14 -12.17 -17.73
CA ALA A 36 0.00 -10.99 -18.57
C ALA A 36 0.33 -9.74 -17.75
N ILE A 37 -0.39 -9.50 -16.65
CA ILE A 37 -0.12 -8.35 -15.76
C ILE A 37 1.25 -8.47 -15.09
N ALA A 38 1.67 -9.67 -14.66
CA ALA A 38 3.02 -9.85 -14.12
C ALA A 38 4.12 -9.49 -15.14
N LYS A 39 3.91 -9.79 -16.43
CA LYS A 39 4.80 -9.35 -17.51
C LYS A 39 4.75 -7.84 -17.75
N THR A 40 3.61 -7.20 -17.51
CA THR A 40 3.51 -5.75 -17.59
C THR A 40 4.31 -5.10 -16.46
N TRP A 41 4.08 -5.48 -15.20
CA TRP A 41 4.75 -4.88 -14.04
C TRP A 41 6.28 -4.96 -14.09
N ILE A 42 6.84 -6.07 -14.60
CA ILE A 42 8.31 -6.22 -14.68
C ILE A 42 8.96 -5.31 -15.73
N ASN A 43 8.18 -4.82 -16.71
CA ASN A 43 8.67 -3.99 -17.81
C ASN A 43 8.30 -2.50 -17.65
N GLU A 44 7.34 -2.16 -16.80
CA GLU A 44 6.93 -0.77 -16.58
C GLU A 44 7.97 0.01 -15.78
N ILE A 45 8.28 1.21 -16.27
CA ILE A 45 9.18 2.17 -15.62
C ILE A 45 8.47 3.52 -15.62
N LEU A 46 8.01 3.95 -14.45
CA LEU A 46 7.12 5.12 -14.31
C LEU A 46 7.76 6.30 -13.57
N PHE A 47 9.09 6.33 -13.46
CA PHE A 47 9.80 7.38 -12.72
C PHE A 47 9.55 8.78 -13.31
N ALA A 48 9.59 8.92 -14.64
CA ALA A 48 9.31 10.20 -15.30
C ALA A 48 7.86 10.66 -15.08
N ASP A 49 6.91 9.72 -15.06
CA ASP A 49 5.49 10.02 -14.87
C ASP A 49 5.20 10.56 -13.45
N MET A 50 5.94 10.11 -12.44
CA MET A 50 5.76 10.59 -11.06
C MET A 50 6.02 12.10 -10.93
N GLU A 51 6.94 12.67 -11.70
CA GLU A 51 7.22 14.11 -11.69
C GLU A 51 6.06 14.93 -12.28
N SER A 52 5.21 14.31 -13.10
CA SER A 52 4.04 14.95 -13.69
C SER A 52 2.86 15.09 -12.70
N ILE A 53 2.92 14.43 -11.54
CA ILE A 53 1.87 14.47 -10.52
C ILE A 53 1.94 15.80 -9.75
N GLN A 54 0.95 16.65 -9.99
CA GLN A 54 0.87 18.00 -9.38
C GLN A 54 -0.17 18.11 -8.27
N VAL A 55 -1.04 17.11 -8.10
CA VAL A 55 -2.09 17.11 -7.09
C VAL A 55 -1.56 16.67 -5.72
N PRO A 56 -2.15 17.15 -4.60
CA PRO A 56 -1.89 16.63 -3.27
C PRO A 56 -1.98 15.10 -3.24
N THR A 57 -0.89 14.43 -2.84
CA THR A 57 -0.79 12.97 -2.87
C THR A 57 -0.49 12.43 -1.48
N LEU A 58 -1.23 11.42 -1.04
CA LEU A 58 -0.94 10.68 0.19
C LEU A 58 -0.36 9.31 -0.17
N ILE A 59 0.84 9.03 0.31
CA ILE A 59 1.52 7.75 0.15
C ILE A 59 1.45 7.05 1.50
N ILE A 60 0.78 5.90 1.55
CA ILE A 60 0.70 5.06 2.75
C ILE A 60 1.48 3.79 2.46
N HIS A 61 2.53 3.52 3.24
CA HIS A 61 3.40 2.38 2.97
C HIS A 61 3.82 1.70 4.27
N ALA A 62 3.64 0.39 4.32
CA ALA A 62 4.12 -0.48 5.39
C ALA A 62 5.64 -0.59 5.41
N ILE A 63 6.23 -0.46 6.60
CA ILE A 63 7.69 -0.60 6.75
C ILE A 63 8.15 -2.06 6.60
N HIS A 64 7.25 -3.02 6.82
CA HIS A 64 7.54 -4.45 6.73
C HIS A 64 6.99 -5.10 5.44
N ASP A 65 6.67 -4.29 4.43
CA ASP A 65 6.24 -4.79 3.13
C ASP A 65 7.40 -5.54 2.42
N LYS A 66 7.17 -6.84 2.14
CA LYS A 66 8.13 -7.72 1.45
C LYS A 66 7.84 -7.84 -0.05
N VAL A 67 6.68 -7.39 -0.51
CA VAL A 67 6.26 -7.42 -1.92
C VAL A 67 6.75 -6.15 -2.62
N VAL A 68 6.50 -5.00 -1.99
CA VAL A 68 6.92 -3.68 -2.47
C VAL A 68 7.77 -3.03 -1.38
N PRO A 69 9.11 -3.02 -1.50
CA PRO A 69 9.99 -2.47 -0.47
C PRO A 69 9.67 -1.01 -0.14
N PHE A 70 9.72 -0.66 1.15
CA PHE A 70 9.39 0.68 1.65
C PHE A 70 10.20 1.80 0.98
N GLN A 71 11.43 1.51 0.55
CA GLN A 71 12.30 2.44 -0.18
C GLN A 71 11.66 2.97 -1.46
N LEU A 72 10.77 2.19 -2.10
CA LEU A 72 10.01 2.67 -3.24
C LEU A 72 9.01 3.76 -2.85
N GLY A 73 8.39 3.66 -1.67
CA GLY A 73 7.55 4.73 -1.11
C GLY A 73 8.35 5.99 -0.79
N GLU A 74 9.59 5.85 -0.30
CA GLU A 74 10.50 6.99 -0.11
C GLU A 74 10.88 7.65 -1.43
N ILE A 75 11.11 6.87 -2.49
CA ILE A 75 11.38 7.39 -3.83
C ILE A 75 10.15 8.11 -4.39
N GLN A 76 8.96 7.51 -4.29
CA GLN A 76 7.70 8.16 -4.68
C GLN A 76 7.53 9.51 -3.97
N HIS A 77 7.80 9.56 -2.66
CA HIS A 77 7.70 10.80 -1.89
C HIS A 77 8.68 11.87 -2.35
N LYS A 78 9.92 11.48 -2.70
CA LYS A 78 10.93 12.40 -3.23
C LYS A 78 10.56 12.94 -4.61
N MET A 79 9.91 12.13 -5.45
CA MET A 79 9.61 12.48 -6.83
C MET A 79 8.28 13.24 -6.98
N ILE A 80 7.29 12.94 -6.15
CA ILE A 80 6.00 13.62 -6.17
C ILE A 80 6.07 14.86 -5.26
N ARG A 81 6.16 16.04 -5.87
CA ARG A 81 6.39 17.32 -5.17
C ARG A 81 5.41 17.60 -4.03
N SER A 82 4.13 17.31 -4.24
CA SER A 82 3.05 17.63 -3.28
C SER A 82 2.60 16.41 -2.48
N SER A 83 3.52 15.49 -2.19
CA SER A 83 3.21 14.24 -1.48
C SER A 83 3.47 14.29 0.02
N MET A 84 2.81 13.39 0.75
CA MET A 84 3.11 13.06 2.13
C MET A 84 3.27 11.54 2.25
N LEU A 85 4.34 11.08 2.90
CA LEU A 85 4.56 9.67 3.20
C LEU A 85 4.18 9.35 4.65
N VAL A 86 3.27 8.40 4.82
CA VAL A 86 2.83 7.88 6.12
C VAL A 86 3.32 6.44 6.28
N PRO A 87 4.36 6.20 7.08
CA PRO A 87 4.82 4.86 7.36
C PRO A 87 3.86 4.11 8.28
N LEU A 88 3.52 2.88 7.92
CA LEU A 88 2.81 1.94 8.78
C LEU A 88 3.83 1.01 9.44
N GLU A 89 4.15 1.32 10.70
CA GLU A 89 5.20 0.68 11.50
C GLU A 89 4.88 -0.79 11.86
N PHE A 90 3.61 -1.17 11.90
CA PHE A 90 3.20 -2.53 12.32
C PHE A 90 2.40 -3.25 11.22
N SER A 91 2.80 -3.10 9.95
CA SER A 91 2.11 -3.72 8.82
C SER A 91 3.07 -4.12 7.71
N GLY A 92 2.66 -5.08 6.89
CA GLY A 92 3.26 -5.51 5.64
C GLY A 92 2.40 -5.07 4.45
N HIS A 93 2.52 -5.77 3.32
CA HIS A 93 1.82 -5.39 2.08
C HIS A 93 0.29 -5.35 2.25
N GLY A 94 -0.26 -6.32 2.97
CA GLY A 94 -1.67 -6.42 3.35
C GLY A 94 -2.12 -5.47 4.45
N SER A 95 -1.59 -4.24 4.45
CA SER A 95 -1.83 -3.22 5.45
C SER A 95 -3.32 -2.96 5.70
N PHE A 96 -4.18 -3.01 4.67
CA PHE A 96 -5.63 -2.80 4.80
C PHE A 96 -6.29 -3.73 5.83
N TYR A 97 -5.76 -4.94 6.01
CA TYR A 97 -6.26 -5.90 6.98
C TYR A 97 -5.60 -5.68 8.36
N GLU A 98 -4.30 -5.41 8.37
CA GLU A 98 -3.48 -5.35 9.59
C GLU A 98 -3.66 -4.06 10.41
N ILE A 99 -4.15 -2.99 9.77
CA ILE A 99 -4.56 -1.75 10.42
C ILE A 99 -5.93 -1.85 11.11
N SER A 100 -6.56 -3.02 11.20
CA SER A 100 -7.86 -3.18 11.87
C SER A 100 -7.77 -3.68 13.33
N GLY A 101 -6.66 -4.31 13.74
CA GLY A 101 -6.47 -4.86 15.10
C GLY A 101 -5.96 -3.84 16.13
N MET A 102 -6.11 -4.07 17.44
CA MET A 102 -5.92 -3.11 18.57
C MET A 102 -4.75 -2.09 18.54
N ASP A 103 -3.63 -2.36 17.85
CA ASP A 103 -2.52 -1.41 17.59
C ASP A 103 -2.84 -0.36 16.49
N SER A 104 -4.00 -0.52 15.86
CA SER A 104 -4.53 0.27 14.76
C SER A 104 -4.87 1.69 15.14
N ARG A 105 -5.28 1.96 16.38
CA ARG A 105 -5.79 3.29 16.73
C ARG A 105 -4.72 4.36 16.54
N LYS A 106 -3.48 4.12 16.97
CA LYS A 106 -2.38 5.08 16.75
C LYS A 106 -2.00 5.24 15.28
N GLN A 107 -1.98 4.14 14.52
CA GLN A 107 -1.61 4.13 13.10
C GLN A 107 -2.70 4.75 12.21
N CYS A 108 -3.97 4.46 12.53
CA CYS A 108 -5.17 4.94 11.87
C CYS A 108 -5.48 6.39 12.26
N GLU A 109 -5.25 6.81 13.50
CA GLU A 109 -5.28 8.23 13.89
C GLU A 109 -4.22 9.03 13.14
N LYS A 110 -3.02 8.48 12.91
CA LYS A 110 -2.00 9.11 12.05
C LYS A 110 -2.55 9.30 10.63
N CYS A 111 -3.16 8.28 10.02
CA CYS A 111 -3.72 8.36 8.67
C CYS A 111 -4.96 9.27 8.56
N ILE A 112 -5.90 9.15 9.50
CA ILE A 112 -7.16 9.90 9.56
C ILE A 112 -6.89 11.36 9.88
N ASN A 113 -6.08 11.66 10.91
CA ASN A 113 -5.76 13.04 11.24
C ASN A 113 -5.00 13.72 10.09
N ILE A 114 -4.12 13.01 9.37
CA ILE A 114 -3.44 13.54 8.18
C ILE A 114 -4.43 13.84 7.04
N ALA A 115 -5.37 12.94 6.76
CA ALA A 115 -6.40 13.17 5.74
C ALA A 115 -7.35 14.32 6.15
N TYR A 116 -7.67 14.44 7.43
CA TYR A 116 -8.59 15.45 7.97
C TYR A 116 -7.94 16.85 8.10
N PHE A 117 -6.66 16.93 8.48
CA PHE A 117 -5.92 18.19 8.62
C PHE A 117 -5.83 18.94 7.29
N ARG A 118 -5.66 18.22 6.16
CA ARG A 118 -5.58 18.83 4.83
C ARG A 118 -6.94 19.11 4.18
N LEU A 119 -8.00 18.36 4.51
CA LEU A 119 -9.36 18.75 4.09
C LEU A 119 -9.80 20.09 4.70
N LEU A 120 -9.25 20.46 5.85
CA LEU A 120 -9.45 21.76 6.48
C LEU A 120 -8.54 22.85 5.88
N GLU A 121 -7.27 22.55 5.56
CA GLU A 121 -6.37 23.52 4.89
C GLU A 121 -6.77 23.81 3.43
N ILE A 122 -7.27 22.82 2.69
CA ILE A 122 -7.79 23.01 1.31
C ILE A 122 -9.04 23.92 1.29
N ARG A 123 -9.70 24.15 2.44
CA ARG A 123 -10.84 25.08 2.55
C ARG A 123 -10.46 26.54 2.85
N ILE A 124 -9.18 26.90 3.06
CA ILE A 124 -8.78 28.28 3.43
C ILE A 124 -8.09 29.05 2.27
N ASP A 125 -8.08 28.50 1.05
CA ASP A 125 -7.58 29.21 -0.14
C ASP A 125 -8.69 29.47 -1.18
N PHE A 126 -9.78 30.12 -0.77
CA PHE A 126 -10.76 30.79 -1.66
C PHE A 126 -11.01 32.23 -1.21
#